data_AF-A0A946BLG3-F1
#
_entry.id   AF-A0A946BLG3-F1
#
_cell.length_a   1.000
_cell.length_b   1.000
_cell.length_c   1.000
_cell.angle_alpha   90.00
_cell.angle_beta   90.00
_cell.angle_gamma   90.00
#
_symmetry.space_group_name_H-M   'P 1'
#
loop_
_entity.id
_entity.type
_entity.pdbx_description
1 polymer ?
#
loop_
_entity_poly.entity_id
_entity_poly.type
_entity_poly.pdbx_seq_one_letter_code
_entity_poly.pdbx_strand_id
1 'polypeptide(L)'
;VFCRRWGIPLQDGGAVRLPRLVGQGKALEIAMTGRKVPADECYSIGLCERVVPEGEALEAAEAMAHEIAKFPQQAMLADRRSIVETHGLTVREALKIEWANGLAAVSNEGFDGAARFTGGLGRHGDFEKI
;
A
#
# COMPACT_ATOMS: atom_id res chain seq x y z
N VAL A 1 4.45 -16.80 -11.43
CA VAL A 1 3.79 -16.57 -12.74
C VAL A 1 3.61 -17.91 -13.46
N PHE A 2 2.54 -18.65 -13.18
CA PHE A 2 2.41 -20.03 -13.70
C PHE A 2 1.97 -20.13 -15.16
N CYS A 3 1.34 -19.08 -15.70
CA CYS A 3 0.92 -19.00 -17.09
C CYS A 3 2.09 -19.05 -18.10
N ARG A 4 3.33 -18.80 -17.63
CA ARG A 4 4.55 -18.88 -18.46
C ARG A 4 4.69 -20.22 -19.19
N ARG A 5 4.30 -21.34 -18.56
CA ARG A 5 4.38 -22.68 -19.15
C ARG A 5 3.39 -22.92 -20.31
N TRP A 6 2.44 -22.01 -20.50
CA TRP A 6 1.35 -22.13 -21.47
C TRP A 6 1.43 -21.10 -22.60
N GLY A 7 2.54 -20.34 -22.70
CA GLY A 7 2.71 -19.33 -23.74
C GLY A 7 1.83 -18.09 -23.58
N ILE A 8 1.16 -17.92 -22.44
CA ILE A 8 0.27 -16.78 -22.17
C ILE A 8 1.10 -15.64 -21.55
N PRO A 9 1.11 -14.43 -22.14
CA PRO A 9 1.80 -13.28 -21.57
C PRO A 9 1.06 -12.70 -20.35
N LEU A 10 1.76 -11.88 -19.56
CA LEU A 10 1.15 -11.13 -18.46
C LEU A 10 0.31 -9.97 -19.00
N GLN A 11 -1.01 -10.08 -19.01
CA GLN A 11 -1.90 -9.04 -19.57
C GLN A 11 -2.78 -8.30 -18.56
N ASP A 12 -2.83 -8.74 -17.30
CA ASP A 12 -3.60 -8.07 -16.23
C ASP A 12 -2.77 -7.04 -15.43
N GLY A 13 -1.67 -6.57 -16.02
CA GLY A 13 -0.74 -5.62 -15.41
C GLY A 13 0.37 -6.27 -14.57
N GLY A 14 0.54 -7.59 -14.61
CA GLY A 14 1.66 -8.28 -13.93
C GLY A 14 3.03 -7.77 -14.40
N ALA A 15 3.21 -7.53 -15.71
CA ALA A 15 4.44 -6.97 -16.26
C ALA A 15 4.66 -5.49 -15.88
N VAL A 16 3.62 -4.81 -15.38
CA VAL A 16 3.69 -3.41 -14.96
C VAL A 16 3.95 -3.30 -13.45
N ARG A 17 3.16 -4.01 -12.63
CA ARG A 17 3.17 -3.87 -11.17
C ARG A 17 4.30 -4.67 -10.51
N LEU A 18 4.58 -5.88 -10.97
CA LEU A 18 5.60 -6.74 -10.36
C LEU A 18 6.99 -6.06 -10.28
N PRO A 19 7.57 -5.48 -11.35
CA PRO A 19 8.88 -4.82 -11.26
C PRO A 19 8.88 -3.59 -10.35
N ARG A 20 7.71 -2.98 -10.08
CA ARG A 20 7.57 -1.85 -9.16
C ARG A 20 7.55 -2.28 -7.70
N LEU A 21 7.10 -3.51 -7.42
CA LEU A 21 7.06 -4.08 -6.08
C LEU A 21 8.41 -4.71 -5.70
N VAL A 22 8.95 -5.58 -6.56
CA VAL A 22 10.11 -6.43 -6.22
C VAL A 22 11.39 -6.05 -6.96
N GLY A 23 11.37 -4.97 -7.75
CA GLY A 23 12.45 -4.57 -8.64
C GLY A 23 12.50 -5.37 -9.96
N GLN A 24 13.12 -4.78 -10.98
CA GLN A 24 13.17 -5.35 -12.34
C GLN A 24 13.82 -6.73 -12.39
N GLY A 25 14.94 -6.94 -11.68
CA GLY A 25 15.68 -8.20 -11.71
C GLY A 25 14.87 -9.38 -11.18
N LYS A 26 14.23 -9.24 -10.02
CA LYS A 26 13.38 -10.29 -9.45
C LYS A 26 12.11 -10.51 -10.27
N ALA A 27 11.50 -9.42 -10.78
CA ALA A 27 10.33 -9.54 -11.64
C ALA A 27 10.62 -10.34 -12.91
N LEU A 28 11.76 -10.11 -13.56
CA LEU A 28 12.18 -10.87 -14.74
C LEU A 28 12.42 -12.34 -14.40
N GLU A 29 13.12 -12.63 -13.30
CA GLU A 29 13.37 -14.01 -12.86
C GLU A 29 12.04 -14.77 -12.66
N ILE A 30 11.14 -14.24 -11.81
CA ILE A 30 9.84 -14.86 -11.52
C ILE A 30 8.99 -15.01 -12.79
N ALA A 31 8.98 -14.00 -13.66
CA ALA A 31 8.18 -14.01 -14.88
C ALA A 31 8.74 -14.97 -15.94
N MET A 32 10.06 -15.11 -16.06
CA MET A 32 10.72 -15.96 -17.07
C MET A 32 10.79 -17.43 -16.65
N THR A 33 11.09 -17.71 -15.38
CA THR A 33 11.15 -19.09 -14.87
C THR A 33 9.75 -19.66 -14.63
N GLY A 34 8.78 -18.80 -14.30
CA GLY A 34 7.45 -19.21 -13.93
C GLY A 34 7.39 -20.07 -12.66
N ARG A 35 8.46 -20.07 -11.85
CA ARG A 35 8.55 -20.88 -10.63
C ARG A 35 7.54 -20.44 -9.57
N LYS A 36 7.34 -21.31 -8.58
CA LYS A 36 6.65 -20.96 -7.34
C LYS A 36 7.57 -20.08 -6.49
N VAL A 37 7.00 -19.03 -5.91
CA VAL A 37 7.67 -18.16 -4.94
C VAL A 37 7.03 -18.48 -3.57
N PRO A 38 7.78 -19.00 -2.59
CA PRO A 38 7.25 -19.32 -1.27
C PRO A 38 7.01 -18.05 -0.45
N ALA A 39 6.22 -18.15 0.62
CA ALA A 39 5.71 -16.99 1.37
C ALA A 39 6.81 -16.19 2.07
N ASP A 40 7.82 -16.88 2.61
CA ASP A 40 9.03 -16.29 3.19
C ASP A 40 9.79 -15.45 2.17
N GLU A 41 9.96 -15.97 0.96
CA GLU A 41 10.59 -15.22 -0.12
C GLU A 41 9.73 -14.02 -0.52
N CYS A 42 8.41 -14.20 -0.70
CA CYS A 42 7.48 -13.12 -1.02
C CYS A 42 7.63 -11.94 -0.04
N TYR A 43 7.73 -12.23 1.26
CA TYR A 43 7.95 -11.22 2.27
C TYR A 43 9.32 -10.54 2.14
N SER A 44 10.39 -11.34 1.99
CA SER A 44 11.76 -10.82 1.88
C SER A 44 11.99 -9.90 0.67
N ILE A 45 11.25 -10.10 -0.42
CA ILE A 45 11.38 -9.31 -1.66
C ILE A 45 10.34 -8.19 -1.76
N GLY A 46 9.47 -8.01 -0.76
CA GLY A 46 8.41 -6.99 -0.79
C GLY A 46 7.24 -7.30 -1.73
N LEU A 47 6.99 -8.59 -2.01
CA LEU A 47 5.83 -9.04 -2.77
C LEU A 47 4.58 -9.22 -1.89
N CYS A 48 4.76 -9.37 -0.57
CA CYS A 48 3.70 -9.30 0.42
C CYS A 48 4.19 -8.62 1.71
N GLU A 49 3.25 -8.07 2.47
CA GLU A 49 3.49 -7.22 3.63
C GLU A 49 3.47 -8.01 4.95
N ARG A 50 2.89 -9.22 4.94
CA ARG A 50 2.78 -10.09 6.12
C ARG A 50 2.71 -11.56 5.69
N VAL A 51 3.26 -12.43 6.53
CA VAL A 51 3.11 -13.90 6.46
C VAL A 51 2.51 -14.36 7.77
N VAL A 52 1.48 -15.21 7.68
CA VAL A 52 0.77 -15.77 8.83
C VAL A 52 0.65 -17.29 8.68
N PRO A 53 0.32 -18.03 9.76
CA PRO A 53 0.01 -19.45 9.67
C PRO A 53 -1.08 -19.77 8.63
N GLU A 54 -1.06 -21.01 8.14
CA GLU A 54 -2.08 -21.49 7.21
C GLU A 54 -3.46 -21.46 7.87
N GLY A 55 -4.45 -20.88 7.17
CA GLY A 55 -5.81 -20.70 7.68
C GLY A 55 -6.10 -19.32 8.30
N GLU A 56 -5.07 -18.54 8.63
CA GLU A 56 -5.24 -17.26 9.36
C GLU A 56 -5.21 -16.01 8.45
N ALA A 57 -5.04 -16.19 7.13
CA ALA A 57 -4.83 -15.08 6.19
C ALA A 57 -6.00 -14.07 6.15
N LEU A 58 -7.25 -14.56 6.20
CA LEU A 58 -8.43 -13.70 6.18
C LEU A 58 -8.54 -12.87 7.47
N GLU A 59 -8.44 -13.53 8.62
CA GLU A 59 -8.51 -12.87 9.93
C GLU A 59 -7.42 -11.80 10.07
N ALA A 60 -6.19 -12.11 9.68
CA ALA A 60 -5.10 -11.15 9.70
C ALA A 60 -5.32 -9.95 8.77
N ALA A 61 -5.95 -10.17 7.60
CA ALA A 61 -6.28 -9.11 6.66
C ALA A 61 -7.43 -8.23 7.17
N GLU A 62 -8.47 -8.83 7.77
CA GLU A 62 -9.59 -8.11 8.38
C GLU A 62 -9.14 -7.29 9.60
N ALA A 63 -8.27 -7.85 10.45
CA ALA A 63 -7.68 -7.13 11.57
C ALA A 63 -6.93 -5.87 11.09
N MET A 64 -6.09 -6.00 10.06
CA MET A 64 -5.40 -4.85 9.46
C MET A 64 -6.39 -3.86 8.83
N ALA A 65 -7.44 -4.32 8.16
CA ALA A 65 -8.46 -3.45 7.60
C ALA A 65 -9.20 -2.67 8.69
N HIS A 66 -9.49 -3.29 9.84
CA HIS A 66 -10.08 -2.63 11.01
C HIS A 66 -9.13 -1.61 11.65
N GLU A 67 -7.83 -1.87 11.70
CA GLU A 67 -6.83 -0.87 12.12
C GLU A 67 -6.87 0.36 11.22
N ILE A 68 -6.88 0.14 9.90
CA ILE A 68 -6.92 1.19 8.88
C ILE A 68 -8.23 2.00 8.93
N ALA A 69 -9.37 1.31 9.11
CA ALA A 69 -10.71 1.92 9.10
C ALA A 69 -10.97 2.89 10.27
N LYS A 70 -10.17 2.85 11.33
CA LYS A 70 -10.30 3.75 12.49
C LYS A 70 -9.81 5.17 12.22
N PHE A 71 -9.00 5.37 11.19
CA PHE A 71 -8.39 6.68 10.91
C PHE A 71 -9.30 7.63 10.12
N PRO A 72 -9.03 8.95 10.13
CA PRO A 72 -9.70 9.91 9.24
C PRO A 72 -9.57 9.50 7.77
N GLN A 73 -10.71 9.18 7.16
CA GLN A 73 -10.73 8.47 5.89
C GLN A 73 -10.35 9.36 4.71
N GLN A 74 -10.66 10.67 4.73
CA GLN A 74 -10.27 11.55 3.63
C GLN A 74 -8.75 11.70 3.55
N ALA A 75 -8.07 11.87 4.70
CA ALA A 75 -6.61 11.93 4.75
C ALA A 75 -5.98 10.65 4.19
N MET A 76 -6.39 9.49 4.72
CA MET A 76 -5.88 8.19 4.29
C MET A 76 -6.12 7.93 2.79
N LEU A 77 -7.31 8.25 2.27
CA LEU A 77 -7.65 8.06 0.86
C LEU A 77 -6.90 9.03 -0.06
N ALA A 78 -6.62 10.26 0.40
CA ALA A 78 -5.79 11.22 -0.32
C ALA A 78 -4.34 10.75 -0.46
N ASP A 79 -3.77 10.20 0.61
CA ASP A 79 -2.41 9.61 0.58
C ASP A 79 -2.35 8.41 -0.36
N ARG A 80 -3.31 7.48 -0.23
CA ARG A 80 -3.41 6.32 -1.13
C ARG A 80 -3.50 6.75 -2.60
N ARG A 81 -4.30 7.77 -2.89
CA ARG A 81 -4.45 8.30 -4.25
C ARG A 81 -3.12 8.85 -4.77
N SER A 82 -2.44 9.66 -3.97
CA SER A 82 -1.15 10.27 -4.32
C SER A 82 -0.08 9.21 -4.61
N ILE A 83 0.02 8.16 -3.79
CA ILE A 83 0.96 7.05 -4.01
C ILE A 83 0.69 6.35 -5.36
N VAL A 84 -0.59 6.18 -5.73
CA VAL A 84 -0.98 5.51 -6.97
C VAL A 84 -0.76 6.39 -8.21
N GLU A 85 -1.20 7.65 -8.16
CA GLU A 85 -1.21 8.56 -9.31
C GLU A 85 0.17 9.11 -9.65
N THR A 86 1.04 9.28 -8.66
CA THR A 86 2.36 9.89 -8.85
C THR A 86 3.43 8.90 -9.32
N HIS A 87 3.06 7.62 -9.46
CA HIS A 87 4.02 6.57 -9.80
C HIS A 87 4.66 6.80 -11.18
N GLY A 88 5.98 7.00 -11.20
CA GLY A 88 6.76 7.22 -12.41
C GLY A 88 6.88 8.70 -12.84
N LEU A 89 6.32 9.63 -12.05
CA LEU A 89 6.51 11.07 -12.26
C LEU A 89 7.83 11.56 -11.66
N THR A 90 8.26 12.75 -12.08
CA THR A 90 9.33 13.44 -11.36
C THR A 90 8.84 13.87 -9.97
N VAL A 91 9.76 14.00 -9.01
CA VAL A 91 9.43 14.47 -7.66
C VAL A 91 8.66 15.79 -7.70
N ARG A 92 9.03 16.71 -8.59
CA ARG A 92 8.36 18.02 -8.71
C ARG A 92 6.90 17.90 -9.14
N GLU A 93 6.60 17.01 -10.08
CA GLU A 93 5.23 16.80 -10.55
C GLU A 93 4.42 16.05 -9.50
N ALA A 94 5.03 15.03 -8.88
CA ALA A 94 4.42 14.25 -7.81
C ALA A 94 3.98 15.13 -6.63
N LEU A 95 4.84 16.04 -6.17
CA LEU A 95 4.53 16.96 -5.06
C LEU A 95 3.35 17.89 -5.35
N LYS A 96 3.14 18.29 -6.62
CA LYS A 96 1.98 19.12 -7.00
C LYS A 96 0.68 18.33 -6.88
N ILE A 97 0.68 17.06 -7.28
CA ILE A 97 -0.47 16.16 -7.19
C ILE A 97 -0.76 15.80 -5.74
N GLU A 98 0.28 15.45 -4.96
CA GLU A 98 0.17 15.18 -3.53
C GLU A 98 -0.48 16.36 -2.80
N TRP A 99 0.03 17.57 -3.02
CA TRP A 99 -0.55 18.79 -2.47
C TRP A 99 -2.03 18.93 -2.82
N ALA A 100 -2.38 18.81 -4.10
CA ALA A 100 -3.76 18.97 -4.56
C ALA A 100 -4.72 17.92 -3.97
N ASN A 101 -4.28 16.66 -3.87
CA ASN A 101 -5.06 15.57 -3.29
C ASN A 101 -5.32 15.79 -1.78
N GLY A 102 -4.39 16.42 -1.06
CA GLY A 102 -4.49 16.64 0.40
C GLY A 102 -5.40 17.79 0.83
N LEU A 103 -5.68 18.77 -0.04
CA LEU A 103 -6.37 20.02 0.36
C LEU A 103 -7.73 19.79 1.03
N ALA A 104 -8.55 18.91 0.45
CA ALA A 104 -9.88 18.62 0.98
C ALA A 104 -9.80 17.93 2.35
N ALA A 105 -8.89 16.96 2.50
CA ALA A 105 -8.69 16.25 3.75
C ALA A 105 -8.20 17.18 4.87
N VAL A 106 -7.26 18.08 4.58
CA VAL A 106 -6.79 19.09 5.56
C VAL A 106 -7.94 20.00 6.00
N SER A 107 -8.74 20.47 5.06
CA SER A 107 -9.86 21.37 5.35
C SER A 107 -10.99 20.67 6.12
N ASN A 108 -11.31 19.43 5.79
CA ASN A 108 -12.48 18.72 6.32
C ASN A 108 -12.19 17.89 7.59
N GLU A 109 -10.95 17.42 7.76
CA GLU A 109 -10.56 16.53 8.87
C GLU A 109 -9.33 17.07 9.62
N GLY A 110 -8.38 17.68 8.91
CA GLY A 110 -7.07 18.04 9.44
C GLY A 110 -7.11 19.06 10.58
N PHE A 111 -7.90 20.14 10.43
CA PHE A 111 -8.02 21.17 11.48
C PHE A 111 -8.66 20.61 12.77
N ASP A 112 -9.72 19.81 12.66
CA ASP A 112 -10.37 19.18 13.82
C ASP A 112 -9.45 18.15 14.48
N GLY A 113 -8.71 17.38 13.67
CA GLY A 113 -7.66 16.47 14.17
C GLY A 113 -6.58 17.20 14.97
N ALA A 114 -6.07 18.31 14.44
CA ALA A 114 -5.08 19.14 15.11
C ALA A 114 -5.62 19.77 16.42
N ALA A 115 -6.89 20.20 16.43
CA ALA A 115 -7.55 20.70 17.64
C ALA A 115 -7.68 19.62 18.72
N ARG A 116 -8.08 18.39 18.35
CA ARG A 116 -8.13 17.24 19.28
C ARG A 116 -6.75 16.93 19.87
N PHE A 117 -5.71 16.94 19.04
CA PHE A 117 -4.34 16.68 19.47
C PHE A 117 -3.81 17.74 20.44
N THR A 118 -4.02 19.02 20.12
CA THR A 118 -3.62 20.14 21.01
C THR A 118 -4.44 20.16 22.30
N GLY A 119 -5.68 19.66 22.27
CA GLY A 119 -6.54 19.42 23.44
C GLY A 119 -6.15 18.23 24.32
N GLY A 120 -5.16 17.42 23.90
CA GLY A 120 -4.56 16.35 24.71
C GLY A 120 -4.85 14.92 24.22
N LEU A 121 -5.73 14.74 23.23
CA LEU A 121 -6.03 13.44 22.63
C LEU A 121 -4.83 12.93 21.81
N GLY A 122 -4.46 11.65 21.91
CA GLY A 122 -3.37 11.05 21.14
C GLY A 122 -1.95 11.49 21.55
N ARG A 123 -1.80 12.30 22.61
CA ARG A 123 -0.48 12.52 23.24
C ARG A 123 0.02 11.21 23.84
N HIS A 124 1.34 10.99 23.80
CA HIS A 124 2.00 9.77 24.28
C HIS A 124 1.65 8.48 23.51
N GLY A 125 1.01 8.57 22.34
CA GLY A 125 0.71 7.41 21.49
C GLY A 125 -0.46 6.56 21.99
N ASP A 126 -1.47 7.17 22.63
CA ASP A 126 -2.73 6.49 22.96
C ASP A 126 -3.60 6.33 21.69
N PHE A 127 -3.86 5.08 21.30
CA PHE A 127 -4.67 4.71 20.13
C PHE A 127 -6.12 4.32 20.46
N GLU A 128 -6.51 4.28 21.73
CA GLU A 128 -7.84 3.80 22.16
C GLU A 128 -8.95 4.82 21.90
N LYS A 129 -8.60 6.09 21.66
CA LYS A 129 -9.57 7.22 21.55
C LYS A 129 -9.41 8.06 20.29
N ILE A 130 -8.83 7.51 19.21
CA ILE A 130 -8.59 8.24 17.95
C ILE A 130 -9.87 8.32 17.11
#